data_AF-A0A5M3WXV9-F1
#
_entry.id   AF-A0A5M3WXV9-F1
#
_cell.length_a   1.000
_cell.length_b   1.000
_cell.length_c   1.000
_cell.angle_alpha   90.00
_cell.angle_beta   90.00
_cell.angle_gamma   90.00
#
_symmetry.space_group_name_H-M   'P 1'
#
loop_
_entity.id
_entity.type
_entity.pdbx_description
1 polymer ?
#
loop_
_entity_poly.entity_id
_entity_poly.type
_entity_poly.pdbx_seq_one_letter_code
_entity_poly.pdbx_strand_id
1 'polypeptide(L)'
;MSAPEFYVDDLFADDPLTRLRTYPGRIPPTSGLFADGQFTRLDVVDGEPAEAWVLDTDLGRLDDHLDQLGAAPMSERYRVIAVSFNAAPSQLHRKFVNHAVRPVTPLTLADVTGIGPGVPTHINRNGYVPAVPIAVPGETSRLFVLWLDEPQHEILDATERNYDRRLLPSTTSPWC
;
A
#
# COMPACT_ATOMS: atom_id res chain seq x y z
N MET A 1 -8.41 25.61 -4.37
CA MET A 1 -7.18 25.30 -3.62
C MET A 1 -6.66 23.98 -4.18
N SER A 2 -5.61 24.02 -5.02
CA SER A 2 -4.97 22.79 -5.50
C SER A 2 -4.37 22.03 -4.32
N ALA A 3 -4.49 20.71 -4.32
CA ALA A 3 -3.72 19.86 -3.43
C ALA A 3 -2.21 20.16 -3.61
N PRO A 4 -1.40 20.13 -2.54
CA PRO A 4 0.03 20.34 -2.67
C PRO A 4 0.64 19.25 -3.58
N GLU A 5 1.40 19.67 -4.59
CA GLU A 5 2.26 18.77 -5.37
C GLU A 5 3.36 18.25 -4.44
N PHE A 6 3.32 16.96 -4.13
CA PHE A 6 4.40 16.31 -3.38
C PHE A 6 5.47 15.86 -4.37
N TYR A 7 6.67 16.43 -4.30
CA TYR A 7 7.81 15.95 -5.07
C TYR A 7 8.28 14.57 -4.56
N VAL A 8 8.63 13.67 -5.49
CA VAL A 8 8.95 12.25 -5.25
C VAL A 8 10.08 12.05 -4.22
N ASP A 9 11.03 12.98 -4.13
CA ASP A 9 12.11 12.93 -3.14
C ASP A 9 11.61 13.00 -1.68
N ASP A 10 10.42 13.55 -1.42
CA ASP A 10 9.85 13.65 -0.08
C ASP A 10 9.29 12.32 0.47
N LEU A 11 8.97 11.34 -0.39
CA LEU A 11 8.47 10.02 0.04
C LEU A 11 9.59 9.11 0.56
N PHE A 12 10.81 9.36 0.10
CA PHE A 12 12.05 8.62 0.41
C PHE A 12 13.01 9.40 1.31
N ALA A 13 12.73 10.68 1.56
CA ALA A 13 13.54 11.48 2.46
C ALA A 13 13.56 10.88 3.88
N ASP A 14 14.78 10.70 4.36
CA ASP A 14 15.19 10.35 5.72
C ASP A 14 15.00 8.90 6.16
N ASP A 15 16.12 8.28 6.57
CA ASP A 15 16.14 7.02 7.29
C ASP A 15 15.31 7.12 8.59
N PRO A 16 14.16 6.45 8.67
CA PRO A 16 13.25 6.57 9.80
C PRO A 16 13.82 5.92 11.07
N LEU A 17 14.96 5.20 11.00
CA LEU A 17 15.68 4.71 12.18
C LEU A 17 16.55 5.79 12.83
N THR A 18 16.90 6.86 12.10
CA THR A 18 17.72 7.97 12.60
C THR A 18 16.90 9.24 12.85
N ARG A 19 15.68 9.34 12.31
CA ARG A 19 14.72 10.44 12.57
C ARG A 19 13.33 9.90 12.94
N LEU A 20 13.04 9.85 14.24
CA LEU A 20 11.75 9.43 14.82
C LEU A 20 10.51 10.15 14.23
N ARG A 21 10.67 11.36 13.66
CA ARG A 21 9.56 12.15 13.11
C ARG A 21 9.12 11.76 11.70
N THR A 22 9.96 11.04 10.96
CA THR A 22 9.66 10.57 9.59
C THR A 22 9.29 9.09 9.56
N TYR A 23 9.31 8.41 10.71
CA TYR A 23 8.78 7.06 10.86
C TYR A 23 7.23 7.10 10.88
N PRO A 24 6.52 6.20 10.16
CA PRO A 24 7.03 5.07 9.37
C PRO A 24 7.37 5.41 7.90
N GLY A 25 7.28 6.67 7.48
CA GLY A 25 7.39 7.11 6.09
C GLY A 25 6.14 7.89 5.72
N ARG A 26 6.19 8.63 4.60
CA ARG A 26 4.99 9.35 4.13
C ARG A 26 4.01 8.39 3.46
N ILE A 27 2.75 8.49 3.87
CA ILE A 27 1.63 7.79 3.24
C ILE A 27 1.07 8.73 2.15
N PRO A 28 0.98 8.28 0.89
CA PRO A 28 0.37 9.07 -0.18
C PRO A 28 -1.10 9.40 0.12
N PRO A 29 -1.61 10.57 -0.32
CA PRO A 29 -3.02 10.92 -0.12
C PRO A 29 -3.96 10.22 -1.13
N THR A 30 -3.42 9.51 -2.13
CA THR A 30 -4.15 9.00 -3.29
C THR A 30 -3.69 7.59 -3.64
N SER A 31 -4.49 6.90 -4.46
CA SER A 31 -4.05 5.69 -5.15
C SER A 31 -2.87 5.99 -6.09
N GLY A 32 -2.04 4.99 -6.35
CA GLY A 32 -0.91 5.11 -7.26
C GLY A 32 -0.15 3.81 -7.51
N LEU A 33 0.69 3.83 -8.53
CA LEU A 33 1.72 2.84 -8.77
C LEU A 33 3.02 3.30 -8.14
N PHE A 34 3.59 2.47 -7.28
CA PHE A 34 4.97 2.63 -6.87
C PHE A 34 5.87 1.73 -7.72
N ALA A 35 6.80 2.32 -8.48
CA ALA A 35 7.73 1.58 -9.33
C ALA A 35 9.08 2.31 -9.40
N ASP A 36 10.18 1.58 -9.27
CA ASP A 36 11.55 2.08 -9.48
C ASP A 36 11.87 3.38 -8.68
N GLY A 37 11.37 3.46 -7.45
CA GLY A 37 11.58 4.61 -6.56
C GLY A 37 10.65 5.80 -6.83
N GLN A 38 9.69 5.67 -7.75
CA GLN A 38 8.73 6.72 -8.11
C GLN A 38 7.30 6.30 -7.79
N PHE A 39 6.49 7.28 -7.34
CA PHE A 39 5.06 7.10 -7.12
C PHE A 39 4.30 7.88 -8.18
N THR A 40 3.59 7.17 -9.04
CA THR A 40 2.73 7.73 -10.07
C THR A 40 1.28 7.63 -9.61
N ARG A 41 0.54 8.73 -9.67
CA ARG A 41 -0.88 8.74 -9.31
C ARG A 41 -1.66 7.78 -10.23
N LEU A 42 -2.59 7.06 -9.63
CA LEU A 42 -3.54 6.17 -10.29
C LEU A 42 -4.94 6.73 -10.10
N ASP A 43 -5.62 7.00 -11.22
CA ASP A 43 -7.02 7.35 -11.23
C ASP A 43 -7.85 6.07 -11.26
N VAL A 44 -8.30 5.69 -10.07
CA VAL A 44 -9.24 4.59 -9.86
C VAL A 44 -10.63 5.07 -10.22
N VAL A 45 -11.30 4.34 -11.11
CA VAL A 45 -12.69 4.59 -11.47
C VAL A 45 -13.57 3.68 -10.63
N ASP A 46 -14.38 4.28 -9.76
CA ASP A 46 -15.25 3.54 -8.85
C ASP A 46 -16.19 2.59 -9.61
N GLY A 47 -16.22 1.33 -9.19
CA GLY A 47 -17.09 0.29 -9.77
C GLY A 47 -16.60 -0.32 -11.08
N GLU A 48 -15.49 0.19 -11.64
CA GLU A 48 -14.82 -0.40 -12.79
C GLU A 48 -13.71 -1.37 -12.33
N PRO A 49 -13.45 -2.43 -13.09
CA PRO A 49 -12.42 -3.40 -12.73
C PRO A 49 -11.02 -2.79 -12.97
N ALA A 50 -9.99 -3.40 -12.39
CA ALA A 50 -8.64 -2.83 -12.35
C ALA A 50 -8.05 -2.51 -13.74
N GLU A 51 -8.50 -3.25 -14.76
CA GLU A 51 -8.14 -3.08 -16.15
C GLU A 51 -8.53 -1.70 -16.69
N ALA A 52 -9.56 -1.06 -16.14
CA ALA A 52 -10.02 0.26 -16.56
C ALA A 52 -9.24 1.42 -15.94
N TRP A 53 -8.37 1.16 -14.96
CA TRP A 53 -7.68 2.21 -14.23
C TRP A 53 -6.50 2.76 -15.01
N VAL A 54 -6.32 4.08 -14.93
CA VAL A 54 -5.32 4.82 -15.71
C VAL A 54 -4.35 5.53 -14.78
N LEU A 55 -3.09 5.51 -15.17
CA LEU A 55 -2.05 6.31 -14.54
C LEU A 55 -2.15 7.76 -15.03
N ASP A 56 -1.70 8.69 -14.19
CA ASP A 56 -1.70 10.12 -14.49
C ASP A 56 -1.04 10.45 -15.85
N THR A 57 -1.47 11.58 -16.40
CA THR A 57 -1.84 11.94 -17.79
C THR A 57 -1.06 11.43 -19.00
N ASP A 58 0.03 10.67 -18.88
CA ASP A 58 0.85 10.25 -20.03
C ASP A 58 1.21 8.76 -20.05
N LEU A 59 0.92 8.01 -18.98
CA LEU A 59 1.36 6.61 -18.87
C LEU A 59 0.31 5.57 -19.29
N GLY A 60 -0.94 6.00 -19.50
CA GLY A 60 -2.00 5.14 -20.03
C GLY A 60 -2.58 4.17 -19.00
N ARG A 61 -3.03 2.99 -19.45
CA ARG A 61 -3.65 1.99 -18.58
C ARG A 61 -2.61 1.37 -17.65
N LEU A 62 -3.03 1.09 -16.42
CA LEU A 62 -2.15 0.49 -15.41
C LEU A 62 -1.55 -0.84 -15.89
N ASP A 63 -2.36 -1.75 -16.41
CA ASP A 63 -1.86 -3.07 -16.86
C ASP A 63 -0.92 -2.99 -18.07
N ASP A 64 -1.19 -2.08 -19.02
CA ASP A 64 -0.27 -1.85 -20.15
C ASP A 64 1.10 -1.37 -19.65
N HIS A 65 1.10 -0.51 -18.63
CA HIS A 65 2.34 -0.02 -18.03
C HIS A 65 3.04 -1.10 -17.18
N LEU A 66 2.30 -1.94 -16.46
CA LEU A 66 2.86 -3.09 -15.76
C LEU A 66 3.54 -4.08 -16.72
N ASP A 67 2.93 -4.35 -17.88
CA ASP A 67 3.50 -5.18 -18.94
C ASP A 67 4.79 -4.58 -19.52
N GLN A 68 4.81 -3.27 -19.78
CA GLN A 68 6.04 -2.56 -20.21
C GLN A 68 7.18 -2.66 -19.18
N LEU A 69 6.83 -2.68 -17.90
CA LEU A 69 7.78 -2.90 -16.82
C LEU A 69 8.17 -4.38 -16.70
N GLY A 70 7.48 -5.33 -17.35
CA GLY A 70 7.66 -6.77 -17.15
C GLY A 70 7.20 -7.25 -15.77
N ALA A 71 6.19 -6.57 -15.21
CA ALA A 71 5.58 -6.90 -13.93
C ALA A 71 4.24 -7.64 -14.14
N ALA A 72 3.83 -8.44 -13.15
CA ALA A 72 2.57 -9.17 -13.22
C ALA A 72 1.36 -8.22 -13.34
N PRO A 73 0.33 -8.57 -14.14
CA PRO A 73 -0.89 -7.77 -14.28
C PRO A 73 -1.70 -7.74 -13.00
N MET A 74 -2.65 -6.82 -12.89
CA MET A 74 -3.51 -6.67 -11.70
C MET A 74 -4.29 -7.94 -11.35
N SER A 75 -4.72 -8.69 -12.36
CA SER A 75 -5.49 -9.94 -12.20
C SER A 75 -4.72 -11.07 -11.49
N GLU A 76 -3.39 -11.01 -11.46
CA GLU A 76 -2.52 -12.02 -10.85
C GLU A 76 -2.02 -11.62 -9.45
N ARG A 77 -2.49 -10.49 -8.93
CA ARG A 77 -1.99 -9.92 -7.67
C ARG A 77 -2.88 -10.24 -6.48
N TYR A 78 -2.23 -10.47 -5.34
CA TYR A 78 -2.87 -10.56 -4.03
C TYR A 78 -3.25 -9.17 -3.54
N ARG A 79 -4.47 -9.04 -3.02
CA ARG A 79 -4.98 -7.84 -2.37
C ARG A 79 -4.74 -7.93 -0.87
N VAL A 80 -3.95 -7.02 -0.31
CA VAL A 80 -3.65 -6.98 1.14
C VAL A 80 -3.97 -5.61 1.72
N ILE A 81 -4.79 -5.57 2.77
CA ILE A 81 -5.13 -4.31 3.45
C ILE A 81 -3.95 -3.84 4.31
N ALA A 82 -3.53 -2.60 4.12
CA ALA A 82 -2.51 -1.93 4.93
C ALA A 82 -3.16 -0.95 5.91
N VAL A 83 -3.12 -1.30 7.20
CA VAL A 83 -3.65 -0.47 8.31
C VAL A 83 -2.60 0.45 8.95
N SER A 84 -1.34 0.33 8.55
CA SER A 84 -0.21 0.98 9.23
C SER A 84 0.95 1.27 8.27
N PHE A 85 2.18 1.10 8.73
CA PHE A 85 3.41 1.45 8.01
C PHE A 85 3.56 0.80 6.63
N ASN A 86 2.88 -0.33 6.37
CA ASN A 86 2.86 -0.94 5.05
C ASN A 86 2.12 -0.09 4.00
N ALA A 87 1.36 0.94 4.41
CA ALA A 87 0.78 1.93 3.50
C ALA A 87 1.81 2.95 2.99
N ALA A 88 3.03 2.98 3.56
CA ALA A 88 4.11 3.85 3.09
C ALA A 88 4.93 3.14 1.99
N PRO A 89 4.99 3.67 0.75
CA PRO A 89 5.75 3.05 -0.34
C PRO A 89 7.23 2.82 -0.01
N SER A 90 7.85 3.72 0.75
CA SER A 90 9.26 3.57 1.18
C SER A 90 9.50 2.39 2.11
N GLN A 91 8.50 1.95 2.89
CA GLN A 91 8.60 0.74 3.70
C GLN A 91 8.54 -0.52 2.83
N LEU A 92 7.61 -0.55 1.87
CA LEU A 92 7.49 -1.66 0.91
C LEU A 92 8.76 -1.76 0.05
N HIS A 93 9.24 -0.63 -0.46
CA HIS A 93 10.51 -0.54 -1.20
C HIS A 93 11.65 -1.19 -0.42
N ARG A 94 11.84 -0.75 0.83
CA ARG A 94 12.92 -1.26 1.69
C ARG A 94 12.77 -2.77 1.94
N LYS A 95 11.55 -3.25 2.20
CA LYS A 95 11.29 -4.69 2.38
C LYS A 95 11.68 -5.49 1.15
N PHE A 96 11.22 -5.08 -0.03
CA PHE A 96 11.43 -5.83 -1.26
C PHE A 96 12.88 -5.79 -1.73
N VAL A 97 13.51 -4.61 -1.74
CA VAL A 97 14.93 -4.47 -2.13
C VAL A 97 15.85 -5.26 -1.20
N ASN A 98 15.60 -5.25 0.12
CA ASN A 98 16.39 -6.04 1.07
C ASN A 98 16.29 -7.56 0.86
N HIS A 99 15.29 -8.03 0.12
CA HIS A 99 15.08 -9.43 -0.22
C HIS A 99 15.24 -9.70 -1.73
N ALA A 100 15.87 -8.77 -2.48
CA ALA A 100 16.07 -8.87 -3.92
C ALA A 100 14.77 -9.09 -4.73
N VAL A 101 13.63 -8.62 -4.21
CA VAL A 101 12.34 -8.59 -4.90
C VAL A 101 12.14 -7.20 -5.51
N ARG A 102 11.63 -7.16 -6.74
CA ARG A 102 11.42 -5.89 -7.44
C ARG A 102 10.27 -5.10 -6.82
N PRO A 103 10.45 -3.80 -6.49
CA PRO A 103 9.45 -2.99 -5.82
C PRO A 103 8.49 -2.30 -6.81
N VAL A 104 7.71 -3.07 -7.56
CA VAL A 104 6.62 -2.58 -8.42
C VAL A 104 5.28 -2.96 -7.81
N THR A 105 4.62 -2.02 -7.16
CA THR A 105 3.44 -2.28 -6.33
C THR A 105 2.38 -1.20 -6.56
N PRO A 106 1.23 -1.55 -7.15
CA PRO A 106 0.04 -0.73 -7.10
C PRO A 106 -0.53 -0.63 -5.68
N LEU A 107 -0.96 0.57 -5.29
CA LEU A 107 -1.61 0.88 -4.01
C LEU A 107 -2.91 1.63 -4.29
N THR A 108 -4.04 1.11 -3.80
CA THR A 108 -5.35 1.75 -3.99
C THR A 108 -6.01 2.09 -2.66
N LEU A 109 -6.64 3.26 -2.57
CA LEU A 109 -7.52 3.57 -1.45
C LEU A 109 -8.86 2.85 -1.62
N ALA A 110 -9.33 2.23 -0.54
CA ALA A 110 -10.62 1.56 -0.49
C ALA A 110 -11.33 1.85 0.84
N ASP A 111 -12.66 1.95 0.78
CA ASP A 111 -13.51 1.94 1.96
C ASP A 111 -13.71 0.50 2.45
N VAL A 112 -13.24 0.23 3.66
CA VAL A 112 -13.20 -1.10 4.28
C VAL A 112 -14.09 -1.09 5.52
N THR A 113 -15.16 -1.87 5.50
CA THR A 113 -16.08 -1.98 6.63
C THR A 113 -15.61 -3.03 7.64
N GLY A 114 -15.75 -2.74 8.93
CA GLY A 114 -15.47 -3.67 10.02
C GLY A 114 -14.01 -3.72 10.47
N ILE A 115 -13.11 -2.97 9.82
CA ILE A 115 -11.67 -2.93 10.12
C ILE A 115 -11.20 -1.49 10.17
N GLY A 116 -10.33 -1.18 11.12
CA GLY A 116 -9.74 0.13 11.26
C GLY A 116 -8.36 0.09 11.93
N PRO A 117 -7.63 1.21 11.88
CA PRO A 117 -6.37 1.35 12.59
C PRO A 117 -6.64 1.49 14.09
N GLY A 118 -6.13 0.56 14.88
CA GLY A 118 -6.15 0.61 16.33
C GLY A 118 -4.84 1.10 16.91
N VAL A 119 -4.90 1.78 18.05
CA VAL A 119 -3.72 2.14 18.84
C VAL A 119 -3.37 0.94 19.73
N PRO A 120 -2.23 0.26 19.57
CA PRO A 120 -1.87 -0.85 20.42
C PRO A 120 -1.59 -0.37 21.84
N THR A 121 -1.86 -1.24 22.80
CA THR A 121 -1.51 -1.07 24.22
C THR A 121 -0.01 -1.27 24.49
N HIS A 122 0.79 -1.58 23.45
CA HIS A 122 2.21 -1.91 23.57
C HIS A 122 3.06 -1.02 22.68
N ILE A 123 4.11 -0.48 23.30
CA ILE A 123 5.18 0.25 22.62
C ILE A 123 6.22 -0.79 22.18
N ASN A 124 6.62 -0.79 20.91
CA ASN A 124 7.68 -1.67 20.42
C ASN A 124 9.04 -1.31 21.05
N ARG A 125 10.05 -2.18 20.89
CA ARG A 125 11.40 -2.02 21.48
C ARG A 125 12.10 -0.69 21.10
N ASN A 126 11.64 -0.02 20.05
CA ASN A 126 12.18 1.25 19.55
C ASN A 126 11.33 2.46 19.95
N GLY A 127 10.36 2.32 20.88
CA GLY A 127 9.55 3.43 21.38
C GLY A 127 8.32 3.78 20.54
N TYR A 128 7.92 2.93 19.59
CA TYR A 128 6.81 3.22 18.65
C TYR A 128 5.53 2.43 18.95
N VAL A 129 4.39 3.02 18.63
CA VAL A 129 3.03 2.48 18.78
C VAL A 129 2.53 2.07 17.38
N PRO A 130 2.71 0.80 16.95
CA PRO A 130 2.27 0.36 15.63
C PRO A 130 0.77 0.34 15.49
N ALA A 131 0.18 1.09 14.57
CA ALA A 131 -1.24 0.89 14.27
C ALA A 131 -1.49 -0.60 13.98
N VAL A 132 -2.36 -1.22 14.78
CA VAL A 132 -2.73 -2.64 14.67
C VAL A 132 -4.09 -2.74 13.99
N PRO A 133 -4.34 -3.74 13.14
CA PRO A 133 -5.69 -3.94 12.62
C PRO A 133 -6.60 -4.34 13.79
N ILE A 134 -7.66 -3.57 14.01
CA ILE A 134 -8.71 -3.92 14.99
C ILE A 134 -10.04 -4.12 14.27
N ALA A 135 -10.85 -5.02 14.79
CA ALA A 135 -12.24 -5.14 14.38
C ALA A 135 -13.02 -3.94 14.93
N VAL A 136 -13.68 -3.20 14.04
CA VAL A 136 -14.57 -2.07 14.35
C VAL A 136 -15.92 -2.32 13.67
N PRO A 137 -16.74 -3.23 14.19
CA PRO A 137 -17.99 -3.63 13.55
C PRO A 137 -18.91 -2.42 13.32
N GLY A 138 -19.42 -2.27 12.09
CA GLY A 138 -20.32 -1.18 11.71
C GLY A 138 -19.62 0.12 11.30
N GLU A 139 -18.29 0.22 11.46
CA GLU A 139 -17.51 1.37 10.99
C GLU A 139 -16.85 1.07 9.64
N THR A 140 -16.64 2.11 8.85
CA THR A 140 -15.92 2.02 7.57
C THR A 140 -14.69 2.91 7.63
N SER A 141 -13.53 2.31 7.38
CA SER A 141 -12.24 3.00 7.35
C SER A 141 -11.76 3.11 5.91
N ARG A 142 -11.23 4.29 5.55
CA ARG A 142 -10.52 4.46 4.28
C ARG A 142 -9.07 3.98 4.45
N LEU A 143 -8.74 2.85 3.84
CA LEU A 143 -7.46 2.16 4.00
C LEU A 143 -6.80 1.91 2.64
N PHE A 144 -5.50 1.67 2.65
CA PHE A 144 -4.79 1.23 1.46
C PHE A 144 -4.96 -0.28 1.25
N VAL A 145 -5.15 -0.68 0.01
CA VAL A 145 -5.03 -2.05 -0.50
C VAL A 145 -3.76 -2.12 -1.34
N LEU A 146 -2.87 -3.02 -0.95
CA LEU A 146 -1.65 -3.34 -1.68
C LEU A 146 -1.94 -4.44 -2.70
N TRP A 147 -1.45 -4.27 -3.92
CA TRP A 147 -1.56 -5.26 -4.98
C TRP A 147 -0.21 -5.91 -5.21
N LEU A 148 -0.03 -7.08 -4.62
CA LEU A 148 1.26 -7.76 -4.52
C LEU A 148 1.32 -8.92 -5.51
N ASP A 149 2.39 -9.02 -6.28
CA ASP A 149 2.70 -10.29 -6.94
C ASP A 149 3.11 -11.36 -5.91
N GLU A 150 3.24 -12.60 -6.36
CA GLU A 150 3.57 -13.73 -5.48
C GLU A 150 4.86 -13.51 -4.66
N PRO A 151 6.02 -13.13 -5.26
CA PRO A 151 7.21 -12.82 -4.48
C PRO A 151 7.02 -11.71 -3.45
N GLN A 152 6.34 -10.61 -3.81
CA GLN A 152 6.07 -9.51 -2.89
C GLN A 152 5.19 -9.95 -1.71
N HIS A 153 4.17 -10.77 -1.99
CA HIS A 153 3.26 -11.29 -0.99
C HIS A 153 3.98 -12.21 0.02
N GLU A 154 4.87 -13.08 -0.46
CA GLU A 154 5.70 -13.93 0.41
C GLU A 154 6.64 -13.11 1.32
N ILE A 155 7.28 -12.07 0.78
CA ILE A 155 8.13 -11.18 1.57
C ILE A 155 7.32 -10.38 2.59
N LEU A 156 6.10 -9.96 2.23
CA LEU A 156 5.24 -9.28 3.19
C LEU A 156 4.92 -10.20 4.37
N ASP A 157 4.49 -11.43 4.13
CA ASP A 157 4.24 -12.43 5.17
C ASP A 157 5.51 -12.71 6.02
N ALA A 158 6.66 -12.91 5.37
CA ALA A 158 7.92 -13.23 6.06
C ALA A 158 8.43 -12.08 6.95
N THR A 159 8.08 -10.83 6.62
CA THR A 159 8.46 -9.62 7.37
C THR A 159 7.46 -9.24 8.47
N GLU A 160 6.23 -9.74 8.42
CA GLU A 160 5.15 -9.47 9.39
C GLU A 160 4.95 -10.60 10.42
N ARG A 161 6.05 -11.14 10.97
CA ARG A 161 6.05 -12.34 11.84
C ARG A 161 5.22 -12.25 13.13
N ASN A 162 4.75 -11.05 13.49
CA ASN A 162 3.91 -10.84 14.67
C ASN A 162 2.40 -10.93 14.35
N TYR A 163 2.03 -11.19 13.09
CA TYR A 163 0.65 -11.23 12.64
C TYR A 163 0.34 -12.54 11.91
N ASP A 164 -0.87 -13.04 12.11
CA ASP A 164 -1.42 -14.10 11.28
C ASP A 164 -2.19 -13.49 10.11
N ARG A 165 -1.98 -13.99 8.90
CA ARG A 165 -2.80 -13.61 7.75
C ARG A 165 -4.24 -14.04 7.96
N ARG A 166 -5.18 -13.13 7.72
CA ARG A 166 -6.63 -13.38 7.76
C ARG A 166 -7.25 -12.99 6.43
N LEU A 167 -8.05 -13.90 5.87
CA LEU A 167 -8.91 -13.60 4.74
C LEU A 167 -10.14 -12.87 5.25
N LEU A 168 -10.52 -11.81 4.54
CA LEU A 168 -11.74 -11.09 4.81
C LEU A 168 -12.85 -11.62 3.90
N PRO A 169 -14.07 -11.80 4.42
CA PRO A 169 -15.20 -12.22 3.59
C PRO A 169 -15.40 -11.23 2.43
N SER A 170 -15.62 -11.75 1.22
CA SER A 170 -15.89 -10.95 0.02
C SER A 170 -17.25 -10.22 0.05
N THR A 171 -18.08 -10.49 1.06
CA THR A 171 -19.37 -9.83 1.22
C THR A 171 -19.18 -8.47 1.90
N THR A 172 -19.51 -7.41 1.15
CA THR A 172 -19.58 -5.98 1.53
C THR A 172 -18.33 -5.14 1.25
N SER A 173 -17.79 -5.20 0.02
CA SER A 173 -17.04 -4.06 -0.53
C SER A 173 -16.99 -4.19 -2.07
N PRO A 174 -17.18 -3.11 -2.85
CA PRO A 174 -17.24 -3.15 -4.32
C PRO A 174 -15.92 -3.50 -5.01
N TRP A 175 -14.91 -3.96 -4.28
CA TRP A 175 -13.58 -4.28 -4.80
C TRP A 175 -13.37 -5.78 -5.03
N CYS A 176 -14.45 -6.54 -5.24
CA CYS A 176 -14.38 -7.94 -5.69
C CYS A 176 -14.29 -8.01 -7.20
#